data_AF-A0A529F8T3-F1
#
_entry.id   AF-A0A529F8T3-F1
#
_cell.length_a   1.000
_cell.length_b   1.000
_cell.length_c   1.000
_cell.angle_alpha   90.00
_cell.angle_beta   90.00
_cell.angle_gamma   90.00
#
_symmetry.space_group_name_H-M   'P 1'
#
loop_
_entity.id
_entity.type
_entity.pdbx_description
1 polymer ?
#
loop_
_entity_poly.entity_id
_entity_poly.type
_entity_poly.pdbx_seq_one_letter_code
_entity_poly.pdbx_strand_id
1 'polypeptide(L)'
;DMIDRAVESAKAALKASNWGGVRPRERTRALQAWADLIEAEAATLARIEALCSTRPVGQLIAGDIAVTAEQIRFFAEFADKEGSELVPTDDASLGMIMSEPYG
;
A
#
# COMPACT_ATOMS: atom_id res chain seq x y z
N ASP A 1 -4.74 -24.67 -6.63
CA ASP A 1 -3.82 -24.91 -5.51
C ASP A 1 -3.00 -23.67 -5.10
N MET A 2 -2.00 -23.21 -5.87
CA MET A 2 -1.19 -22.03 -5.47
C MET A 2 -2.03 -20.76 -5.25
N ILE A 3 -2.97 -20.49 -6.15
CA ILE A 3 -3.89 -19.34 -6.05
C ILE A 3 -4.74 -19.45 -4.79
N ASP A 4 -5.33 -20.63 -4.54
CA ASP A 4 -6.18 -20.87 -3.36
C ASP A 4 -5.38 -20.65 -2.07
N ARG A 5 -4.13 -21.13 -2.02
CA ARG A 5 -3.22 -20.91 -0.89
C ARG A 5 -2.89 -19.43 -0.70
N ALA A 6 -2.67 -18.66 -1.77
CA ALA A 6 -2.42 -17.23 -1.68
C ALA A 6 -3.63 -16.47 -1.13
N VAL A 7 -4.83 -16.82 -1.60
CA VAL A 7 -6.10 -16.24 -1.13
C VAL A 7 -6.31 -16.53 0.36
N GLU A 8 -6.11 -17.77 0.79
CA GLU A 8 -6.29 -18.14 2.20
C GLU A 8 -5.23 -17.48 3.09
N SER A 9 -3.99 -17.36 2.62
CA SER A 9 -2.93 -16.62 3.32
C SER A 9 -3.29 -15.13 3.49
N ALA A 10 -3.79 -14.49 2.45
CA ALA A 10 -4.21 -13.08 2.50
C ALA A 10 -5.36 -12.86 3.49
N LYS A 11 -6.41 -13.69 3.43
CA LYS A 11 -7.54 -13.63 4.38
C LYS A 11 -7.10 -13.84 5.83
N ALA A 12 -6.24 -14.82 6.07
CA ALA A 12 -5.73 -15.09 7.41
C ALA A 12 -4.89 -13.92 7.94
N ALA A 13 -4.02 -13.35 7.09
CA ALA A 13 -3.21 -12.19 7.44
C ALA A 13 -4.06 -10.95 7.74
N LEU A 14 -5.09 -10.66 6.93
CA LEU A 14 -6.02 -9.56 7.18
C LEU A 14 -6.67 -9.70 8.57
N LYS A 15 -7.23 -10.89 8.85
CA LYS A 15 -7.91 -11.17 10.11
C LYS A 15 -6.97 -11.09 11.32
N ALA A 16 -5.74 -11.60 11.19
CA ALA A 16 -4.79 -11.66 12.29
C ALA A 16 -4.10 -10.31 12.57
N SER A 17 -3.79 -9.54 11.50
CA SER A 17 -3.09 -8.26 11.63
C SER A 17 -3.99 -7.10 12.06
N ASN A 18 -5.31 -7.21 11.82
CA ASN A 18 -6.25 -6.11 11.94
C ASN A 18 -5.78 -4.86 11.19
N TRP A 19 -5.14 -5.03 10.04
CA TRP A 19 -4.55 -3.93 9.27
C TRP A 19 -5.55 -2.78 9.01
N GLY A 20 -6.81 -3.11 8.70
CA GLY A 20 -7.87 -2.12 8.52
C GLY A 20 -8.19 -1.28 9.78
N GLY A 21 -8.00 -1.85 10.98
CA GLY A 21 -8.23 -1.18 12.26
C GLY A 21 -7.00 -0.52 12.89
N VAL A 22 -5.80 -0.71 12.32
CA VAL A 22 -4.60 0.03 12.71
C VAL A 22 -4.81 1.52 12.45
N ARG A 23 -4.24 2.38 13.31
CA ARG A 23 -4.38 3.83 13.14
C ARG A 23 -3.90 4.23 11.75
N PRO A 24 -4.65 5.05 11.00
CA PRO A 24 -4.26 5.50 9.66
C PRO A 24 -2.79 5.94 9.53
N ARG A 25 -2.32 6.78 10.46
CA ARG A 25 -0.92 7.26 10.47
C ARG A 25 0.12 6.17 10.72
N GLU A 26 -0.23 5.10 11.44
CA GLU A 26 0.68 3.96 11.64
C GLU A 26 0.82 3.15 10.33
N ARG A 27 -0.26 3.02 9.54
CA ARG A 27 -0.19 2.44 8.19
C ARG A 27 0.64 3.30 7.24
N THR A 28 0.45 4.62 7.24
CA THR A 28 1.28 5.56 6.47
C THR A 28 2.75 5.39 6.81
N ARG A 29 3.11 5.36 8.11
CA ARG A 29 4.50 5.15 8.55
C ARG A 29 5.09 3.84 8.04
N ALA A 30 4.33 2.75 8.11
CA ALA A 30 4.78 1.45 7.63
C ALA A 30 5.04 1.46 6.10
N LEU A 31 4.16 2.08 5.32
CA LEU A 31 4.33 2.20 3.86
C LEU A 31 5.48 3.16 3.48
N GLN A 32 5.67 4.26 4.21
CA GLN A 32 6.82 5.15 4.05
C GLN A 32 8.14 4.42 4.36
N ALA A 33 8.19 3.65 5.45
CA ALA A 33 9.36 2.83 5.78
C ALA A 33 9.63 1.76 4.72
N TRP A 34 8.60 1.21 4.08
CA TRP A 34 8.77 0.30 2.96
C TRP A 34 9.38 0.99 1.73
N ALA A 35 8.93 2.19 1.39
CA ALA A 35 9.54 2.98 0.32
C ALA A 35 11.03 3.27 0.60
N ASP A 36 11.38 3.61 1.85
CA ASP A 36 12.77 3.83 2.24
C ASP A 36 13.62 2.56 2.07
N LEU A 37 13.06 1.38 2.37
CA LEU A 37 13.74 0.09 2.13
C LEU A 37 13.91 -0.20 0.64
N ILE A 38 12.95 0.16 -0.21
CA ILE A 38 13.06 0.00 -1.67
C ILE A 38 14.23 0.83 -2.20
N GLU A 39 14.38 2.07 -1.74
CA GLU A 39 15.50 2.94 -2.13
C GLU A 39 16.84 2.45 -1.58
N ALA A 40 16.87 2.00 -0.31
CA ALA A 40 18.06 1.45 0.30
C ALA A 40 18.61 0.22 -0.47
N GLU A 41 17.71 -0.59 -1.03
CA GLU A 41 18.05 -1.77 -1.83
C GLU A 41 18.07 -1.53 -3.34
N ALA A 42 18.13 -0.26 -3.79
CA ALA A 42 17.96 0.08 -5.20
C ALA A 42 18.94 -0.64 -6.13
N ALA A 43 20.21 -0.77 -5.72
CA ALA A 43 21.21 -1.49 -6.52
C ALA A 43 20.89 -2.98 -6.64
N THR A 44 20.34 -3.59 -5.59
CA THR A 44 19.95 -5.01 -5.57
C THR A 44 18.73 -5.23 -6.47
N LEU A 45 17.68 -4.44 -6.26
CA LEU A 45 16.44 -4.52 -7.03
C LEU A 45 16.67 -4.24 -8.53
N ALA A 46 17.48 -3.23 -8.86
CA ALA A 46 17.80 -2.91 -10.24
C ALA A 46 18.60 -4.03 -10.95
N ARG A 47 19.46 -4.76 -10.24
CA ARG A 47 20.13 -5.94 -10.82
C ARG A 47 19.14 -7.06 -11.12
N ILE A 48 18.18 -7.31 -10.23
CA ILE A 48 17.14 -8.33 -10.44
C ILE A 48 16.27 -7.96 -11.65
N GLU A 49 15.83 -6.70 -11.72
CA GLU A 49 15.01 -6.22 -12.84
C GLU A 49 15.77 -6.25 -14.18
N ALA A 50 17.06 -5.88 -14.18
CA ALA A 50 17.90 -5.92 -15.37
C ALA A 50 18.02 -7.32 -15.98
N LEU A 51 18.00 -8.38 -15.15
CA LEU A 51 18.05 -9.77 -15.63
C LEU A 51 16.85 -10.11 -16.52
N CYS A 52 15.69 -9.53 -16.22
CA CYS A 52 14.44 -9.81 -16.93
C CYS A 52 14.17 -8.82 -18.07
N SER A 53 14.63 -7.57 -17.97
CA SER A 53 14.16 -6.48 -18.82
C SER A 53 15.14 -5.98 -19.90
N THR A 54 16.38 -6.48 -19.96
CA THR A 54 17.48 -5.99 -20.84
C THR A 54 17.88 -4.51 -20.66
N ARG A 55 17.35 -3.81 -19.64
CA ARG A 55 17.63 -2.40 -19.39
C ARG A 55 18.92 -2.23 -18.58
N PRO A 56 19.72 -1.17 -18.82
CA PRO A 56 20.90 -0.90 -18.00
C PRO A 56 20.54 -0.69 -16.54
N VAL A 57 21.31 -1.29 -15.62
CA VAL A 57 21.10 -1.19 -14.16
C VAL A 57 20.99 0.26 -13.69
N GLY A 58 21.83 1.16 -14.22
CA GLY A 58 21.79 2.58 -13.87
C GLY A 58 20.47 3.28 -14.22
N GLN A 59 19.82 2.89 -15.33
CA GLN A 59 18.52 3.43 -15.72
C GLN A 59 17.41 2.95 -14.79
N LEU A 60 17.48 1.69 -14.34
CA LEU A 60 16.48 1.11 -13.44
C LEU A 60 16.51 1.73 -12.05
N ILE A 61 17.70 2.07 -11.53
CA ILE A 61 17.85 2.75 -10.24
C ILE A 61 17.13 4.10 -10.26
N ALA A 62 17.42 4.93 -11.27
CA ALA A 62 16.86 6.28 -11.37
C ALA A 62 15.41 6.32 -11.89
N GLY A 63 14.98 5.27 -12.60
CA GLY A 63 13.64 5.11 -13.13
C GLY A 63 12.80 4.22 -12.22
N ASP A 64 12.72 2.94 -12.57
CA ASP A 64 11.81 1.95 -11.98
C ASP A 64 11.82 1.92 -10.45
N ILE A 65 13.00 1.88 -9.82
CA ILE A 65 13.09 1.78 -8.36
C ILE A 65 12.63 3.09 -7.71
N ALA A 66 13.17 4.23 -8.16
CA ALA A 66 12.80 5.54 -7.62
C ALA A 66 11.29 5.84 -7.82
N VAL A 67 10.75 5.52 -9.00
CA VAL A 67 9.33 5.69 -9.31
C VAL A 67 8.47 4.77 -8.44
N THR A 68 8.86 3.51 -8.25
CA THR A 68 8.12 2.57 -7.40
C THR A 68 8.09 3.04 -5.95
N ALA A 69 9.24 3.46 -5.40
CA ALA A 69 9.31 4.00 -4.05
C ALA A 69 8.39 5.22 -3.89
N GLU A 70 8.46 6.16 -4.84
CA GLU A 70 7.62 7.36 -4.80
C GLU A 70 6.13 7.05 -4.94
N GLN A 71 5.75 6.07 -5.77
CA GLN A 71 4.36 5.62 -5.86
C GLN A 71 3.86 5.05 -4.53
N ILE A 72 4.67 4.24 -3.85
CA ILE A 72 4.33 3.74 -2.52
C ILE A 72 4.16 4.90 -1.52
N ARG A 73 5.06 5.89 -1.53
CA ARG A 73 4.94 7.08 -0.68
C ARG A 73 3.66 7.85 -0.97
N PHE A 74 3.35 8.08 -2.25
CA PHE A 74 2.14 8.77 -2.67
C PHE A 74 0.88 8.06 -2.13
N PHE A 75 0.76 6.74 -2.31
CA PHE A 75 -0.40 5.99 -1.82
C PHE A 75 -0.41 5.85 -0.28
N ALA A 76 0.74 5.88 0.39
CA ALA A 76 0.81 5.88 1.85
C ALA A 76 0.05 7.08 2.45
N GLU A 77 0.08 8.22 1.77
CA GLU A 77 -0.61 9.44 2.19
C GLU A 77 -2.13 9.34 2.08
N PHE A 78 -2.69 8.45 1.27
CA PHE A 78 -4.14 8.24 1.20
C PHE A 78 -4.68 7.55 2.45
N ALA A 79 -3.85 6.77 3.14
CA ALA A 79 -4.28 5.95 4.27
C ALA A 79 -4.91 6.76 5.41
N ASP A 80 -4.55 8.05 5.56
CA ASP A 80 -5.07 8.98 6.58
C ASP A 80 -5.86 10.18 6.03
N LYS A 81 -6.06 10.25 4.71
CA LYS A 81 -6.78 11.35 4.04
C LYS A 81 -8.12 10.94 3.44
N GLU A 82 -8.31 9.65 3.17
CA GLU A 82 -9.59 9.13 2.74
C GLU A 82 -10.63 9.26 3.86
N GLY A 83 -11.74 9.93 3.55
CA GLY A 83 -12.82 10.27 4.47
C GLY A 83 -14.11 9.51 4.16
N SER A 84 -14.97 9.41 5.16
CA SER A 84 -16.36 8.94 5.03
C SER A 84 -17.31 10.13 4.96
N GLU A 85 -18.54 9.90 4.51
CA GLU A 85 -19.52 10.98 4.29
C GLU A 85 -20.61 11.00 5.36
N LEU A 86 -21.01 12.22 5.75
CA LEU A 86 -22.24 12.45 6.52
C LEU A 86 -23.36 12.81 5.55
N VAL A 87 -24.48 12.11 5.67
CA VAL A 87 -25.64 12.28 4.78
C VAL A 87 -26.66 13.19 5.47
N PRO A 88 -27.26 14.17 4.77
CA PRO A 88 -28.26 15.05 5.36
C PRO A 88 -29.50 14.24 5.77
N THR A 89 -29.83 14.33 7.05
CA THR A 89 -31.00 13.71 7.68
C THR A 89 -31.75 14.72 8.56
N ASP A 90 -32.93 14.36 9.06
CA ASP A 90 -33.65 15.18 10.04
C ASP A 90 -32.99 15.13 11.43
N ASP A 91 -33.46 15.98 12.35
CA ASP A 91 -32.90 16.10 13.71
C ASP A 91 -33.00 14.81 14.55
N ALA A 92 -33.87 13.87 14.15
CA ALA A 92 -34.09 12.62 14.86
C ALA A 92 -33.23 11.46 14.34
N SER A 93 -32.49 11.67 13.23
CA SER A 93 -31.80 10.61 12.50
C SER A 93 -30.35 10.99 12.16
N LEU A 94 -29.47 9.99 12.06
CA LEU A 94 -28.09 10.15 11.62
C LEU A 94 -27.83 9.27 10.39
N GLY A 95 -27.40 9.87 9.29
CA GLY A 95 -26.94 9.17 8.09
C GLY A 95 -25.43 9.24 7.91
N MET A 96 -24.79 8.09 7.66
CA MET A 96 -23.35 8.00 7.36
C MET A 96 -23.07 6.98 6.26
N ILE A 97 -22.09 7.27 5.40
CA ILE A 97 -21.54 6.32 4.42
C ILE A 97 -20.08 6.09 4.77
N MET A 98 -19.75 4.85 5.14
CA MET A 98 -18.41 4.46 5.56
C MET A 98 -17.69 3.73 4.42
N SER A 99 -16.48 4.20 4.09
CA SER A 99 -15.59 3.52 3.15
C SER A 99 -14.77 2.46 3.90
N GLU A 100 -15.04 1.18 3.62
CA GLU A 100 -14.33 0.06 4.22
C GLU A 100 -13.42 -0.64 3.20
N PRO A 101 -12.27 -1.21 3.62
CA PRO A 101 -11.47 -2.07 2.76
C PRO A 101 -12.29 -3.27 2.26
N TYR A 102 -12.13 -3.64 0.99
CA TYR A 102 -12.88 -4.74 0.38
C TYR A 102 -12.53 -6.13 0.98
N GLY A 103 -11.32 -6.27 1.51
CA GLY A 103 -10.81 -7.49 2.14
C GLY A 103 -9.31 -7.45 2.34
#